data_AF-A0A9N9UCI3-F1
#
_entry.id   AF-A0A9N9UCI3-F1
#
_cell.length_a   1.000
_cell.length_b   1.000
_cell.length_c   1.000
_cell.angle_alpha   90.00
_cell.angle_beta   90.00
_cell.angle_gamma   90.00
#
_symmetry.space_group_name_H-M   'P 1'
#
loop_
_entity.id
_entity.type
_entity.pdbx_description
1 polymer ?
#
loop_
_entity_poly.entity_id
_entity_poly.type
_entity_poly.pdbx_seq_one_letter_code
_entity_poly.pdbx_strand_id
1 'polypeptide(L)'
;MSNTFRSALLSMSLWAPVVSALRGEKFTLWFPTHEYHWLEVAQQNCSLQISDYHENNRERTTSPCAAALDCLLENSTESIKSNLAGSQVLLGLTPSILAYVGSDMAELAVLATQRPYLALLMSIGAPTQQIRQILSSVDVAQIINKPSSRVARMYFGWLWNLPTVFQRLAAAAVYALAIGAMINSVQGAIYLDARTVVGFRCNAVYLVLVWVLLGITPTIFAIGAIRQRHCLPNLASFAQFVEYTDARAPQEDKEDGLTLVPSLTESTDESRGKWISDVLFLLASLAALVQFVYGTAILSALTPISFMDALPVVMRFAVSNVVCRALLLLELEGIRIRAASILDHVASDFIYPVTLKGKFTILGKQQSRQISKRNPGLRILEAGDTGRLPKFPILRDPRDDFESVPMQRKQSIGDDSPELTVIPPTKLSMGSKTTASTVKNTPENSVHKLTGLDHSPGFPALRNRYGREVPCVG
;
A
#
# COMPACT_ATOMS: atom_id res chain seq x y z
N MET A 1 19.56 8.83 -6.95
CA MET A 1 19.34 7.36 -6.79
C MET A 1 20.31 6.66 -5.80
N SER A 2 21.55 7.13 -5.59
CA SER A 2 22.52 6.47 -4.67
C SER A 2 22.17 6.60 -3.18
N ASN A 3 21.64 7.75 -2.75
CA ASN A 3 21.47 8.02 -1.31
C ASN A 3 20.25 7.32 -0.71
N THR A 4 19.14 7.22 -1.45
CA THR A 4 17.93 6.52 -1.00
C THR A 4 18.13 5.01 -0.85
N PHE A 5 18.89 4.39 -1.76
CA PHE A 5 19.22 2.97 -1.70
C PHE A 5 20.16 2.65 -0.52
N ARG A 6 21.16 3.51 -0.26
CA ARG A 6 22.03 3.38 0.92
C ARG A 6 21.25 3.52 2.22
N SER A 7 20.30 4.44 2.31
CA SER A 7 19.43 4.55 3.50
C SER A 7 18.53 3.33 3.70
N ALA A 8 18.05 2.69 2.63
CA ALA A 8 17.26 1.47 2.74
C ALA A 8 18.10 0.28 3.23
N LEU A 9 19.31 0.09 2.71
CA LEU A 9 20.24 -0.94 3.19
C LEU A 9 20.68 -0.71 4.63
N LEU A 10 20.95 0.54 5.02
CA LEU A 10 21.25 0.89 6.41
C LEU A 10 20.05 0.61 7.32
N SER A 11 18.81 0.86 6.86
CA SER A 11 17.62 0.54 7.64
C SER A 11 17.45 -0.96 7.88
N MET A 12 17.84 -1.83 6.93
CA MET A 12 17.82 -3.29 7.13
C MET A 12 18.89 -3.76 8.14
N SER A 13 20.04 -3.09 8.18
CA SER A 13 21.14 -3.46 9.11
C SER A 13 20.80 -3.21 10.58
N LEU A 14 19.92 -2.26 10.87
CA LEU A 14 19.50 -1.91 12.24
C LEU A 14 18.67 -3.00 12.93
N TRP A 15 18.10 -3.95 12.18
CA TRP A 15 17.24 -5.00 12.74
C TRP A 15 17.98 -6.33 13.01
N ALA A 16 19.20 -6.50 12.50
CA ALA A 16 20.01 -7.69 12.74
C ALA A 16 20.26 -8.03 14.24
N PRO A 17 20.46 -7.04 15.14
CA PRO A 17 20.64 -7.32 16.57
C PRO A 17 19.38 -7.90 17.22
N VAL A 18 18.19 -7.36 16.87
CA VAL A 18 16.90 -7.80 17.42
C VAL A 18 16.61 -9.23 17.00
N VAL A 19 16.89 -9.57 15.74
CA VAL A 19 16.73 -10.92 15.20
C VAL A 19 17.64 -11.94 15.90
N SER A 20 18.86 -11.53 16.25
CA SER A 20 19.85 -12.44 16.86
C SER A 20 19.47 -12.83 18.29
N ALA A 21 18.85 -11.93 19.05
CA ALA A 21 18.43 -12.18 20.43
C ALA A 21 17.30 -13.21 20.55
N LEU A 22 16.47 -13.39 19.52
CA LEU A 22 15.27 -14.23 19.58
C LEU A 22 15.53 -15.72 19.27
N ARG A 23 16.75 -16.09 18.83
CA ARG A 23 17.04 -17.45 18.33
C ARG A 23 16.93 -18.55 19.41
N GLY A 24 17.20 -18.22 20.68
CA GLY A 24 17.28 -19.20 21.78
C GLY A 24 15.95 -19.54 22.47
N GLU A 25 14.89 -18.78 22.22
CA GLU A 25 13.64 -18.82 23.01
C GLU A 25 12.53 -19.68 22.39
N LYS A 26 12.82 -20.48 21.36
CA LYS A 26 11.82 -21.40 20.83
C LYS A 26 11.57 -22.55 21.80
N PHE A 27 10.32 -23.03 21.86
CA PHE A 27 9.85 -24.09 22.75
C PHE A 27 9.83 -23.74 24.25
N THR A 28 10.18 -22.50 24.63
CA THR A 28 10.04 -22.01 26.02
C THR A 28 8.74 -21.23 26.21
N LEU A 29 8.29 -20.54 25.15
CA LEU A 29 7.09 -19.70 25.15
C LEU A 29 6.00 -20.29 24.27
N TRP A 30 4.80 -20.41 24.82
CA TRP A 30 3.63 -20.95 24.13
C TRP A 30 2.48 -19.95 24.08
N PHE A 31 1.46 -20.27 23.28
CA PHE A 31 0.20 -19.55 23.32
C PHE A 31 -0.71 -20.06 24.45
N PRO A 32 -1.51 -19.18 25.08
CA PRO A 32 -2.26 -19.51 26.28
C PRO A 32 -3.25 -20.68 26.12
N THR A 33 -3.89 -20.84 24.95
CA THR A 33 -4.97 -21.83 24.78
C THR A 33 -4.51 -23.27 25.01
N HIS A 34 -3.26 -23.60 24.66
CA HIS A 34 -2.69 -24.95 24.80
C HIS A 34 -1.38 -24.97 25.58
N GLU A 35 -1.05 -23.90 26.31
CA GLU A 35 0.23 -23.75 27.02
C GLU A 35 0.52 -24.93 27.97
N TYR A 36 -0.46 -25.30 28.81
CA TYR A 36 -0.30 -26.40 29.76
C TYR A 36 0.04 -27.73 29.07
N HIS A 37 -0.65 -28.04 27.98
CA HIS A 37 -0.42 -29.28 27.22
C HIS A 37 0.98 -29.30 26.59
N TRP A 38 1.41 -28.20 25.97
CA TRP A 38 2.74 -28.13 25.37
C TRP A 38 3.86 -28.21 26.41
N LEU A 39 3.70 -27.57 27.57
CA LEU A 39 4.66 -27.65 28.67
C LEU A 39 4.76 -29.07 29.24
N GLU A 40 3.63 -29.75 29.42
CA GLU A 40 3.60 -31.13 29.92
C GLU A 40 4.30 -32.09 28.94
N VAL A 41 3.94 -32.05 27.66
CA VAL A 41 4.54 -32.90 26.61
C VAL A 41 6.03 -32.59 26.44
N ALA A 42 6.41 -31.31 26.45
CA ALA A 42 7.80 -30.88 26.36
C ALA A 42 8.66 -31.42 27.50
N GLN A 43 8.13 -31.43 28.73
CA GLN A 43 8.87 -31.88 29.91
C GLN A 43 8.91 -33.41 30.05
N GLN A 44 7.80 -34.09 29.78
CA GLN A 44 7.67 -35.52 30.04
C GLN A 44 8.16 -36.38 28.87
N ASN A 45 7.74 -36.08 27.63
CA ASN A 45 7.94 -36.97 26.49
C ASN A 45 9.04 -36.48 25.54
N CYS A 46 9.24 -35.16 25.42
CA CYS A 46 10.10 -34.55 24.40
C CYS A 46 11.31 -33.77 24.96
N SER A 47 11.66 -33.98 26.22
CA SER A 47 12.71 -33.20 26.89
C SER A 47 14.08 -33.35 26.23
N LEU A 48 14.41 -34.54 25.74
CA LEU A 48 15.66 -34.86 25.08
C LEU A 48 15.82 -34.18 23.71
N GLN A 49 14.76 -34.15 22.90
CA GLN A 49 14.78 -33.50 21.58
C GLN A 49 14.84 -31.98 21.73
N ILE A 50 14.16 -31.44 22.73
CA ILE A 50 14.19 -30.01 23.05
C ILE A 50 15.56 -29.60 23.59
N SER A 51 16.19 -30.41 24.45
CA SER A 51 17.58 -30.13 24.89
C SER A 51 18.57 -30.19 23.72
N ASP A 52 18.44 -31.19 22.84
CA ASP A 52 19.26 -31.29 21.63
C ASP A 52 19.10 -30.05 20.73
N TYR A 53 17.91 -29.46 20.67
CA TYR A 53 17.67 -28.18 19.97
C TYR A 53 18.40 -27.01 20.64
N HIS A 54 18.27 -26.83 21.95
CA HIS A 54 18.91 -25.71 22.66
C HIS A 54 20.43 -25.79 22.65
N GLU A 55 20.99 -27.00 22.75
CA GLU A 55 22.42 -27.26 22.65
C GLU A 55 22.93 -27.27 21.20
N ASN A 56 22.02 -27.25 20.22
CA ASN A 56 22.30 -27.43 18.79
C ASN A 56 23.13 -28.71 18.54
N ASN A 57 22.79 -29.79 19.25
CA ASN A 57 23.40 -31.10 19.10
C ASN A 57 22.90 -31.78 17.81
N ARG A 58 23.80 -32.00 16.86
CA ARG A 58 23.50 -32.59 15.54
C ARG A 58 23.94 -34.05 15.39
N GLU A 59 24.43 -34.67 16.46
CA GLU A 59 24.92 -36.04 16.40
C GLU A 59 23.78 -37.06 16.21
N ARG A 60 22.63 -36.82 16.85
CA ARG A 60 21.46 -37.71 16.77
C ARG A 60 20.56 -37.41 15.57
N THR A 61 20.40 -36.13 15.23
CA THR A 61 19.49 -35.69 14.18
C THR A 61 20.11 -34.57 13.34
N THR A 62 19.87 -34.60 12.03
CA THR A 62 20.38 -33.56 11.10
C THR A 62 19.67 -32.21 11.30
N SER A 63 18.44 -32.22 11.84
CA SER A 63 17.62 -31.05 12.12
C SER A 63 16.96 -31.19 13.50
N PRO A 64 17.65 -30.80 14.60
CA PRO A 64 17.14 -30.99 15.96
C PRO A 64 15.83 -30.24 16.21
N CYS A 65 15.64 -29.09 15.55
CA CYS A 65 14.39 -28.33 15.63
C CYS A 65 13.20 -29.08 15.04
N ALA A 66 13.39 -29.74 13.87
CA ALA A 66 12.32 -30.53 13.27
C ALA A 66 12.00 -31.76 14.14
N ALA A 67 13.02 -32.45 14.65
CA ALA A 67 12.83 -33.59 15.55
C ALA A 67 12.08 -33.21 16.84
N ALA A 68 12.36 -32.04 17.42
CA ALA A 68 11.62 -31.52 18.58
C ALA A 68 10.15 -31.23 18.24
N LEU A 69 9.90 -30.56 17.09
CA LEU A 69 8.54 -30.28 16.62
C LEU A 69 7.75 -31.57 16.33
N ASP A 70 8.38 -32.55 15.68
CA ASP A 70 7.76 -33.84 15.35
C ASP A 70 7.37 -34.61 16.63
N CYS A 71 8.26 -34.65 17.63
CA CYS A 71 7.96 -35.27 18.93
C CYS A 71 6.76 -34.61 19.62
N LEU A 72 6.70 -33.28 19.62
CA LEU A 72 5.61 -32.52 20.21
C LEU A 72 4.29 -32.82 19.48
N LEU A 73 4.31 -32.82 18.15
CA LEU A 73 3.13 -33.12 17.35
C LEU A 73 2.66 -34.57 17.52
N GLU A 74 3.57 -35.54 17.56
CA GLU A 74 3.24 -36.96 17.75
C GLU A 74 2.50 -37.22 19.06
N ASN A 75 2.93 -36.56 20.14
CA ASN A 75 2.33 -36.66 21.47
C ASN A 75 1.11 -35.76 21.71
N SER A 76 0.67 -35.01 20.70
CA SER A 76 -0.51 -34.15 20.78
C SER A 76 -1.80 -34.88 20.37
N THR A 77 -2.93 -34.47 20.94
CA THR A 77 -4.24 -35.05 20.58
C THR A 77 -4.67 -34.67 19.16
N GLU A 78 -5.41 -35.55 18.48
CA GLU A 78 -5.93 -35.28 17.12
C GLU A 78 -6.80 -34.02 17.06
N SER A 79 -7.54 -33.71 18.13
CA SER A 79 -8.32 -32.47 18.25
C SER A 79 -7.43 -31.23 18.23
N ILE A 80 -6.27 -31.25 18.89
CA ILE A 80 -5.31 -30.15 18.87
C ILE A 80 -4.71 -30.02 17.48
N LYS A 81 -4.27 -31.12 16.86
CA LYS A 81 -3.75 -31.12 15.47
C LYS A 81 -4.75 -30.53 14.49
N SER A 82 -6.02 -30.90 14.60
CA SER A 82 -7.10 -30.34 13.78
C SER A 82 -7.29 -28.84 14.01
N ASN A 83 -7.16 -28.35 15.26
CA ASN A 83 -7.24 -26.93 15.57
C ASN A 83 -6.02 -26.15 15.01
N LEU A 84 -4.82 -26.72 15.10
CA LEU A 84 -3.61 -26.16 14.48
C LEU A 84 -3.77 -26.06 12.95
N ALA A 85 -4.34 -27.08 12.30
CA ALA A 85 -4.62 -27.03 10.86
C ALA A 85 -5.62 -25.91 10.51
N GLY A 86 -6.64 -25.70 11.35
CA GLY A 86 -7.60 -24.61 11.17
C GLY A 86 -6.96 -23.22 11.29
N SER A 87 -6.02 -23.02 12.22
CA SER A 87 -5.33 -21.74 12.40
C SER A 87 -4.38 -21.41 11.24
N GLN A 88 -3.72 -22.41 10.65
CA GLN A 88 -2.89 -22.25 9.45
C GLN A 88 -3.68 -21.68 8.28
N VAL A 89 -4.93 -22.11 8.10
CA VAL A 89 -5.82 -21.56 7.06
C VAL A 89 -6.11 -20.08 7.32
N LEU A 90 -6.48 -19.73 8.56
CA LEU A 90 -6.75 -18.33 8.93
C LEU A 90 -5.52 -17.44 8.76
N LEU A 91 -4.36 -17.90 9.21
CA LEU A 91 -3.10 -17.19 9.07
C LEU A 91 -2.67 -17.08 7.59
N GLY A 92 -2.85 -18.14 6.80
CA GLY A 92 -2.60 -18.12 5.36
C GLY A 92 -3.51 -17.15 4.59
N LEU A 93 -4.75 -16.95 5.04
CA LEU A 93 -5.70 -15.97 4.49
C LEU A 93 -5.45 -14.54 5.00
N THR A 94 -4.62 -14.35 6.04
CA THR A 94 -4.37 -13.03 6.63
C THR A 94 -3.88 -12.01 5.61
N PRO A 95 -2.90 -12.31 4.72
CA PRO A 95 -2.49 -11.34 3.71
C PRO A 95 -3.63 -10.88 2.80
N SER A 96 -4.58 -11.76 2.47
CA SER A 96 -5.78 -11.42 1.69
C SER A 96 -6.71 -10.48 2.43
N ILE A 97 -6.99 -10.78 3.70
CA ILE A 97 -7.83 -9.93 4.56
C ILE A 97 -7.21 -8.54 4.68
N LEU A 98 -5.90 -8.49 4.93
CA LEU A 98 -5.20 -7.22 5.10
C LEU A 98 -5.06 -6.46 3.77
N ALA A 99 -4.89 -7.13 2.62
CA ALA A 99 -4.86 -6.48 1.31
C ALA A 99 -6.21 -5.84 0.94
N TYR A 100 -7.34 -6.38 1.42
CA TYR A 100 -8.66 -5.79 1.21
C TYR A 100 -8.82 -4.45 1.94
N VAL A 101 -8.25 -4.34 3.14
CA VAL A 101 -8.34 -3.16 4.01
C VAL A 101 -7.14 -2.21 3.83
N GLY A 102 -6.08 -2.71 3.19
CA GLY A 102 -4.80 -2.05 3.01
C GLY A 102 -4.87 -0.78 2.16
N SER A 103 -3.78 -0.03 2.23
CA SER A 103 -3.61 1.20 1.44
C SER A 103 -3.30 0.88 -0.02
N ASP A 104 -3.71 1.77 -0.92
CA ASP A 104 -3.32 1.72 -2.33
C ASP A 104 -1.91 2.29 -2.53
N MET A 105 -1.14 1.65 -3.42
CA MET A 105 0.27 1.96 -3.69
C MET A 105 0.46 3.28 -4.38
N ALA A 106 -0.43 3.58 -5.32
CA ALA A 106 -0.42 4.84 -6.01
C ALA A 106 -0.66 6.00 -5.04
N GLU A 107 -1.67 5.87 -4.19
CA GLU A 107 -2.02 6.81 -3.14
C GLU A 107 -0.87 7.04 -2.14
N LEU A 108 -0.24 5.96 -1.68
CA LEU A 108 0.91 6.03 -0.78
C LEU A 108 2.14 6.69 -1.42
N ALA A 109 2.39 6.40 -2.71
CA ALA A 109 3.49 7.00 -3.45
C ALA A 109 3.27 8.50 -3.70
N VAL A 110 2.03 8.94 -3.94
CA VAL A 110 1.69 10.37 -4.03
C VAL A 110 1.97 11.06 -2.69
N LEU A 111 1.56 10.47 -1.56
CA LEU A 111 1.86 11.00 -0.22
C LEU A 111 3.38 11.13 0.01
N ALA A 112 4.15 10.13 -0.42
CA ALA A 112 5.59 10.10 -0.24
C ALA A 112 6.37 11.17 -1.01
N THR A 113 5.76 11.81 -2.02
CA THR A 113 6.37 12.99 -2.68
C THR A 113 6.51 14.17 -1.73
N GLN A 114 5.58 14.31 -0.78
CA GLN A 114 5.57 15.39 0.20
C GLN A 114 6.11 14.95 1.57
N ARG A 115 5.77 13.73 2.00
CA ARG A 115 6.08 13.19 3.34
C ARG A 115 6.61 11.75 3.24
N PRO A 116 7.85 11.54 2.72
CA PRO A 116 8.38 10.21 2.47
C PRO A 116 8.54 9.37 3.75
N TYR A 117 8.94 9.99 4.86
CA TYR A 117 9.11 9.28 6.13
C TYR A 117 7.78 8.75 6.68
N LEU A 118 6.72 9.54 6.60
CA LEU A 118 5.39 9.11 7.02
C LEU A 118 4.92 7.93 6.16
N ALA A 119 5.08 8.01 4.84
CA ALA A 119 4.72 6.93 3.93
C ALA A 119 5.49 5.63 4.24
N LEU A 120 6.79 5.72 4.56
CA LEU A 120 7.59 4.56 4.98
C LEU A 120 7.10 3.95 6.30
N LEU A 121 6.82 4.78 7.32
CA LEU A 121 6.26 4.30 8.60
C LEU A 121 4.94 3.56 8.39
N MET A 122 4.07 4.11 7.54
CA MET A 122 2.79 3.50 7.19
C MET A 122 2.96 2.20 6.40
N SER A 123 3.99 2.10 5.56
CA SER A 123 4.34 0.88 4.83
C SER A 123 4.71 -0.28 5.76
N ILE A 124 5.38 0.01 6.88
CA ILE A 124 5.72 -1.00 7.90
C ILE A 124 4.51 -1.29 8.79
N GLY A 125 3.72 -0.26 9.12
CA GLY A 125 2.49 -0.42 9.89
C GLY A 125 1.41 -1.22 9.16
N ALA A 126 1.33 -1.08 7.84
CA ALA A 126 0.40 -1.78 6.95
C ALA A 126 1.18 -2.73 6.03
N PRO A 127 1.56 -3.93 6.52
CA PRO A 127 2.47 -4.81 5.81
C PRO A 127 1.94 -5.18 4.43
N THR A 128 0.65 -5.42 4.27
CA THR A 128 0.07 -5.76 2.96
C THR A 128 -0.59 -4.57 2.30
N GLN A 129 -0.42 -4.54 1.00
CA GLN A 129 -0.75 -3.43 0.16
C GLN A 129 -1.79 -3.88 -0.85
N GLN A 130 -2.73 -2.99 -1.20
CA GLN A 130 -3.84 -3.41 -2.07
C GLN A 130 -3.35 -3.58 -3.52
N ILE A 131 -3.46 -4.80 -4.04
CA ILE A 131 -3.10 -5.12 -5.43
C ILE A 131 -4.32 -4.84 -6.31
N ARG A 132 -4.63 -3.57 -6.61
CA ARG A 132 -5.77 -3.26 -7.50
C ARG A 132 -5.45 -3.48 -8.97
N GLN A 133 -4.24 -3.14 -9.42
CA GLN A 133 -3.91 -3.13 -10.85
C GLN A 133 -2.42 -3.36 -11.08
N ILE A 134 -2.05 -4.52 -11.64
CA ILE A 134 -0.64 -4.88 -11.96
C ILE A 134 -0.18 -4.22 -13.27
N LEU A 135 -1.10 -3.95 -14.20
CA LEU A 135 -0.78 -3.52 -15.58
C LEU A 135 -1.40 -2.17 -15.98
N SER A 136 -2.20 -1.53 -15.11
CA SER A 136 -2.80 -0.25 -15.45
C SER A 136 -1.81 0.87 -15.14
N SER A 137 -1.51 1.70 -16.14
CA SER A 137 -0.76 2.94 -15.92
C SER A 137 -1.55 3.82 -14.96
N VAL A 138 -1.02 4.02 -13.76
CA VAL A 138 -1.65 4.90 -12.78
C VAL A 138 -1.54 6.34 -13.28
N ASP A 139 -2.71 6.95 -13.52
CA ASP A 139 -2.80 8.37 -13.77
C ASP A 139 -2.87 9.10 -12.42
N VAL A 140 -1.75 9.73 -12.05
CA VAL A 140 -1.64 10.52 -10.82
C VAL A 140 -2.66 11.66 -10.81
N ALA A 141 -3.00 12.20 -11.97
CA ALA A 141 -3.99 13.25 -12.09
C ALA A 141 -5.37 12.77 -11.63
N GLN A 142 -5.76 11.52 -11.93
CA GLN A 142 -7.05 10.99 -11.48
C GLN A 142 -7.15 10.87 -9.95
N ILE A 143 -6.03 10.56 -9.28
CA ILE A 143 -5.99 10.45 -7.81
C ILE A 143 -6.13 11.84 -7.15
N ILE A 144 -5.53 12.86 -7.76
CA ILE A 144 -5.56 14.24 -7.26
C ILE A 144 -6.90 14.90 -7.60
N ASN A 145 -7.42 14.67 -8.80
CA ASN A 145 -8.67 15.28 -9.30
C ASN A 145 -9.92 14.61 -8.74
N LYS A 146 -9.80 13.53 -7.97
CA LYS A 146 -10.94 12.92 -7.29
C LYS A 146 -11.59 13.96 -6.36
N PRO A 147 -12.88 14.25 -6.52
CA PRO A 147 -13.54 15.30 -5.75
C PRO A 147 -13.44 14.98 -4.25
N SER A 148 -12.92 15.94 -3.50
CA SER A 148 -12.83 15.86 -2.06
C SER A 148 -14.20 15.67 -1.44
N SER A 149 -14.31 14.73 -0.49
CA SER A 149 -15.57 14.52 0.22
C SER A 149 -15.98 15.79 0.97
N ARG A 150 -17.29 16.06 1.05
CA ARG A 150 -17.81 17.25 1.76
C ARG A 150 -17.36 17.28 3.22
N VAL A 151 -17.30 16.11 3.85
CA VAL A 151 -16.85 15.92 5.23
C VAL A 151 -15.37 16.28 5.36
N ALA A 152 -14.52 15.83 4.44
CA ALA A 152 -13.10 16.20 4.44
C ALA A 152 -12.92 17.71 4.32
N ARG A 153 -13.61 18.37 3.39
CA ARG A 153 -13.54 19.85 3.26
C ARG A 153 -13.94 20.58 4.53
N MET A 154 -14.99 20.11 5.21
CA MET A 154 -15.43 20.72 6.47
C MET A 154 -14.42 20.50 7.59
N TYR A 155 -13.93 19.27 7.76
CA TYR A 155 -12.92 18.93 8.77
C TYR A 155 -11.64 19.73 8.57
N PHE A 156 -11.16 19.79 7.33
CA PHE A 156 -9.93 20.49 7.01
C PHE A 156 -10.08 22.01 7.05
N GLY A 157 -11.21 22.57 6.58
CA GLY A 157 -11.50 23.99 6.72
C GLY A 157 -11.48 24.41 8.20
N TRP A 158 -12.04 23.58 9.09
CA TRP A 158 -11.93 23.79 10.53
C TRP A 158 -10.48 23.67 11.02
N LEU A 159 -9.75 22.64 10.61
CA LEU A 159 -8.37 22.39 11.03
C LEU A 159 -7.41 23.52 10.62
N TRP A 160 -7.60 24.11 9.43
CA TRP A 160 -6.77 25.20 8.92
C TRP A 160 -7.05 26.53 9.62
N ASN A 161 -8.26 26.74 10.14
CA ASN A 161 -8.61 27.92 10.92
C ASN A 161 -8.09 27.88 12.36
N LEU A 162 -7.56 26.74 12.82
CA LEU A 162 -6.97 26.61 14.15
C LEU A 162 -5.60 27.30 14.25
N PRO A 163 -5.19 27.73 15.47
CA PRO A 163 -3.86 28.27 15.71
C PRO A 163 -2.75 27.33 15.23
N THR A 164 -1.61 27.90 14.82
CA THR A 164 -0.43 27.16 14.33
C THR A 164 0.06 26.08 15.31
N VAL A 165 -0.13 26.29 16.62
CA VAL A 165 0.19 25.30 17.66
C VAL A 165 -0.64 24.03 17.48
N PHE A 166 -1.94 24.13 17.25
CA PHE A 166 -2.81 22.98 17.05
C PHE A 166 -2.52 22.24 15.75
N GLN A 167 -2.15 22.95 14.69
CA GLN A 167 -1.72 22.32 13.44
C GLN A 167 -0.44 21.48 13.63
N ARG A 168 0.53 21.97 14.41
CA ARG A 168 1.73 21.21 14.78
C ARG A 168 1.40 20.00 15.64
N LEU A 169 0.49 20.14 16.60
CA LEU A 169 0.03 19.02 17.44
C LEU A 169 -0.69 17.96 16.62
N ALA A 170 -1.55 18.35 15.67
CA ALA A 170 -2.21 17.42 14.75
C ALA A 170 -1.20 16.66 13.90
N ALA A 171 -0.19 17.35 13.35
CA ALA A 171 0.89 16.70 12.61
C ALA A 171 1.69 15.73 13.50
N ALA A 172 2.02 16.13 14.74
CA ALA A 172 2.69 15.27 15.70
C ALA A 172 1.84 14.02 16.04
N ALA A 173 0.53 14.18 16.19
CA ALA A 173 -0.40 13.09 16.44
C ALA A 173 -0.46 12.09 15.27
N VAL A 174 -0.43 12.56 14.02
CA VAL A 174 -0.38 11.69 12.82
C VAL A 174 0.90 10.83 12.83
N TYR A 175 2.05 11.43 13.12
CA TYR A 175 3.32 10.68 13.23
C TYR A 175 3.30 9.71 14.42
N ALA A 176 2.76 10.12 15.57
CA ALA A 176 2.64 9.25 16.74
C ALA A 176 1.76 8.02 16.44
N LEU A 177 0.62 8.21 15.76
CA LEU A 177 -0.26 7.12 15.34
C LEU A 177 0.42 6.19 14.31
N ALA A 178 1.16 6.76 13.34
CA ALA A 178 1.90 5.96 12.37
C ALA A 178 3.01 5.12 13.03
N ILE A 179 3.76 5.70 13.97
CA ILE A 179 4.76 4.99 14.78
C ILE A 179 4.09 3.91 15.64
N GLY A 180 2.93 4.22 16.26
CA GLY A 180 2.15 3.25 17.02
C GLY A 180 1.72 2.05 16.17
N ALA A 181 1.20 2.29 14.97
CA ALA A 181 0.82 1.24 14.02
C ALA A 181 2.03 0.39 13.58
N MET A 182 3.18 1.02 13.33
CA MET A 182 4.44 0.33 13.03
C MET A 182 4.89 -0.57 14.19
N ILE A 183 4.99 -0.02 15.40
CA ILE A 183 5.38 -0.78 16.60
C ILE A 183 4.42 -1.94 16.83
N ASN A 184 3.12 -1.70 16.68
CA ASN A 184 2.10 -2.72 16.85
C ASN A 184 2.28 -3.92 15.88
N SER A 185 2.62 -3.65 14.62
CA SER A 185 2.85 -4.67 13.60
C SER A 185 4.17 -5.40 13.79
N VAL A 186 5.25 -4.68 14.10
CA VAL A 186 6.58 -5.27 14.39
C VAL A 186 6.53 -6.14 15.65
N GLN A 187 5.90 -5.65 16.72
CA GLN A 187 5.72 -6.41 17.95
C GLN A 187 4.82 -7.62 17.71
N GLY A 188 3.76 -7.49 16.91
CA GLY A 188 2.91 -8.61 16.51
C GLY A 188 3.69 -9.70 15.78
N ALA A 189 4.58 -9.32 14.86
CA ALA A 189 5.44 -10.25 14.15
C ALA A 189 6.43 -10.96 15.09
N ILE A 190 7.12 -10.23 15.97
CA ILE A 190 8.05 -10.79 16.95
C ILE A 190 7.31 -11.73 17.92
N TYR A 191 6.13 -11.32 18.40
CA TYR A 191 5.31 -12.11 19.31
C TYR A 191 4.88 -13.44 18.68
N LEU A 192 4.51 -13.40 17.40
CA LEU A 192 4.14 -14.57 16.61
C LEU A 192 5.35 -15.48 16.33
N ASP A 193 6.46 -14.92 15.84
CA ASP A 193 7.70 -15.68 15.53
C ASP A 193 8.31 -16.34 16.79
N ALA A 194 8.18 -15.72 17.97
CA ALA A 194 8.73 -16.27 19.22
C ALA A 194 7.93 -17.46 19.77
N ARG A 195 6.65 -17.57 19.44
CA ARG A 195 5.74 -18.63 19.94
C ARG A 195 5.37 -19.66 18.88
N THR A 196 5.88 -19.50 17.67
CA THR A 196 5.61 -20.40 16.55
C THR A 196 6.89 -20.85 15.88
N VAL A 197 6.75 -21.90 15.09
CA VAL A 197 7.79 -22.54 14.32
C VAL A 197 7.29 -22.67 12.89
N VAL A 198 8.16 -22.37 11.94
CA VAL A 198 7.85 -22.48 10.51
C VAL A 198 8.23 -23.89 10.07
N GLY A 199 7.26 -24.71 9.65
CA GLY A 199 7.49 -26.15 9.40
C GLY A 199 8.65 -26.45 8.45
N PHE A 200 8.80 -25.69 7.36
CA PHE A 200 9.88 -25.91 6.39
C PHE A 200 11.23 -25.24 6.75
N ARG A 201 11.25 -24.32 7.74
CA ARG A 201 12.46 -23.60 8.22
C ARG A 201 12.39 -23.37 9.72
N CYS A 202 12.43 -24.47 10.47
CA CYS A 202 12.26 -24.48 11.92
C CYS A 202 13.22 -23.53 12.68
N ASN A 203 14.48 -23.43 12.25
CA ASN A 203 15.51 -22.58 12.88
C ASN A 203 15.38 -21.07 12.60
N ALA A 204 14.43 -20.64 11.77
CA ALA A 204 14.23 -19.22 11.46
C ALA A 204 13.21 -18.58 12.42
N VAL A 205 13.58 -17.46 13.04
CA VAL A 205 12.80 -16.66 14.02
C VAL A 205 12.41 -15.28 13.51
N TYR A 206 12.58 -15.04 12.21
CA TYR A 206 12.47 -13.70 11.63
C TYR A 206 11.62 -13.68 10.36
N LEU A 207 10.97 -14.79 10.01
CA LEU A 207 10.32 -14.91 8.71
C LEU A 207 9.07 -14.03 8.64
N VAL A 208 8.30 -13.93 9.73
CA VAL A 208 7.14 -13.02 9.81
C VAL A 208 7.61 -11.58 9.90
N LEU A 209 8.66 -11.28 10.66
CA LEU A 209 9.24 -9.94 10.69
C LEU A 209 9.73 -9.49 9.31
N VAL A 210 10.40 -10.36 8.56
CA VAL A 210 10.81 -10.10 7.18
C VAL A 210 9.59 -9.84 6.29
N TRP A 211 8.49 -10.57 6.46
CA TRP A 211 7.26 -10.30 5.71
C TRP A 211 6.72 -8.88 5.97
N VAL A 212 6.74 -8.41 7.23
CA VAL A 212 6.34 -7.04 7.57
C VAL A 212 7.28 -6.01 6.94
N LEU A 213 8.59 -6.22 7.04
CA LEU A 213 9.60 -5.30 6.49
C LEU A 213 9.64 -5.30 4.96
N LEU A 214 9.32 -6.42 4.31
CA LEU A 214 9.18 -6.50 2.86
C LEU A 214 8.11 -5.53 2.32
N GLY A 215 7.17 -5.08 3.16
CA GLY A 215 6.18 -4.05 2.84
C GLY A 215 6.77 -2.72 2.41
N ILE A 216 8.03 -2.45 2.77
CA ILE A 216 8.74 -1.25 2.33
C ILE A 216 9.09 -1.32 0.83
N THR A 217 9.34 -2.53 0.31
CA THR A 217 9.91 -2.71 -1.03
C THR A 217 9.01 -2.19 -2.16
N PRO A 218 7.68 -2.47 -2.21
CA PRO A 218 6.84 -1.95 -3.27
C PRO A 218 6.70 -0.43 -3.18
N THR A 219 6.65 0.12 -1.96
CA THR A 219 6.59 1.55 -1.70
C THR A 219 7.82 2.29 -2.24
N ILE A 220 9.03 1.75 -2.05
CA ILE A 220 10.25 2.35 -2.61
C ILE A 220 10.18 2.44 -4.14
N PHE A 221 9.75 1.36 -4.82
CA PHE A 221 9.61 1.36 -6.27
C PHE A 221 8.54 2.34 -6.74
N ALA A 222 7.39 2.39 -6.05
CA ALA A 222 6.30 3.30 -6.38
C ALA A 222 6.71 4.79 -6.19
N ILE A 223 7.46 5.10 -5.12
CA ILE A 223 8.04 6.43 -4.91
C ILE A 223 9.01 6.78 -6.05
N GLY A 224 9.87 5.82 -6.43
CA GLY A 224 10.78 5.97 -7.55
C GLY A 224 10.03 6.31 -8.84
N ALA A 225 8.96 5.59 -9.15
CA ALA A 225 8.15 5.80 -10.34
C ALA A 225 7.60 7.23 -10.42
N ILE A 226 7.01 7.72 -9.32
CA ILE A 226 6.42 9.07 -9.28
C ILE A 226 7.49 10.16 -9.31
N ARG A 227 8.63 9.98 -8.61
CA ARG A 227 9.72 10.96 -8.64
C ARG A 227 10.32 11.13 -10.04
N GLN A 228 10.44 10.04 -10.81
CA GLN A 228 10.91 10.12 -12.19
C GLN A 228 9.95 10.96 -13.07
N ARG A 229 8.64 10.85 -12.85
CA ARG A 229 7.65 11.66 -13.57
C ARG A 229 7.72 13.15 -13.22
N HIS A 230 7.96 13.51 -11.96
CA HIS A 230 8.07 14.91 -11.54
C HIS A 230 9.41 15.58 -11.87
N CYS A 231 10.49 14.82 -12.01
CA CYS A 231 11.81 15.34 -12.40
C CYS A 231 11.97 15.52 -13.91
N LEU A 232 10.94 15.22 -14.70
CA LEU A 232 10.84 15.69 -16.08
C LEU A 232 10.13 17.04 -16.01
N PRO A 233 10.85 18.16 -15.83
CA PRO A 233 10.24 19.45 -16.01
C PRO A 233 9.61 19.43 -17.40
N ASN A 234 8.34 19.80 -17.43
CA ASN A 234 7.61 20.03 -18.66
C ASN A 234 8.26 21.25 -19.34
N LEU A 235 9.42 21.06 -19.98
CA LEU A 235 10.16 22.06 -20.74
C LEU A 235 9.28 22.64 -21.85
N ALA A 236 8.27 21.88 -22.30
CA ALA A 236 7.27 22.31 -23.25
C ALA A 236 6.32 23.39 -22.70
N SER A 237 5.91 23.33 -21.41
CA SER A 237 4.99 24.34 -20.86
C SER A 237 5.68 25.68 -20.54
N PHE A 238 6.99 25.66 -20.25
CA PHE A 238 7.78 26.89 -20.13
C PHE A 238 8.11 27.49 -21.50
N ALA A 239 8.29 26.67 -22.55
CA ALA A 239 8.48 27.14 -23.92
C ALA A 239 7.21 27.81 -24.49
N GLN A 240 6.03 27.24 -24.25
CA GLN A 240 4.75 27.87 -24.66
C GLN A 240 4.48 29.20 -23.94
N PHE A 241 4.92 29.36 -22.69
CA PHE A 241 4.74 30.62 -21.96
C PHE A 241 5.73 31.71 -22.42
N VAL A 242 6.89 31.35 -22.97
CA VAL A 242 7.87 32.31 -23.51
C VAL A 242 7.51 32.74 -24.94
N GLU A 243 6.98 31.84 -25.77
CA GLU A 243 6.60 32.17 -27.16
C GLU A 243 5.33 33.05 -27.24
N TYR A 244 4.48 33.07 -26.21
CA TYR A 244 3.32 33.98 -26.15
C TYR A 244 3.68 35.42 -25.75
N THR A 245 4.90 35.67 -25.26
CA THR A 245 5.29 37.02 -24.77
C THR A 245 6.01 37.90 -25.79
N ASP A 246 6.29 37.43 -27.02
CA ASP A 246 7.03 38.22 -28.02
C ASP A 246 6.25 38.57 -29.30
N ALA A 247 4.98 38.18 -29.42
CA ALA A 247 4.12 38.56 -30.55
C ALA A 247 3.24 39.78 -30.23
N ARG A 248 3.86 40.91 -29.90
CA ARG A 248 3.21 42.23 -29.99
C ARG A 248 3.88 43.08 -31.07
N ALA A 249 4.03 42.51 -32.25
CA ALA A 249 4.13 43.30 -33.47
C ALA A 249 2.70 43.63 -33.94
N PRO A 250 2.35 44.91 -34.20
CA PRO A 250 1.08 45.26 -34.80
C PRO A 250 1.12 44.84 -36.28
N GLN A 251 0.38 43.79 -36.64
CA GLN A 251 0.24 43.40 -38.04
C GLN A 251 -1.17 43.79 -38.52
N GLU A 252 -1.15 44.71 -39.48
CA GLU A 252 -2.28 45.14 -40.30
C GLU A 252 -3.00 43.96 -40.96
N ASP A 253 -4.29 44.20 -41.16
CA ASP A 253 -5.28 43.31 -41.77
C ASP A 253 -4.78 42.61 -43.04
N LYS A 254 -4.76 41.27 -42.98
CA LYS A 254 -4.89 40.45 -44.18
C LYS A 254 -5.55 39.11 -43.84
N GLU A 255 -6.84 39.05 -44.12
CA GLU A 255 -7.62 37.82 -44.16
C GLU A 255 -7.10 36.88 -45.28
N ASP A 256 -7.45 35.61 -45.13
CA ASP A 256 -7.31 34.48 -46.06
C ASP A 256 -6.01 33.67 -45.99
N GLY A 257 -6.06 32.64 -45.15
CA GLY A 257 -5.12 31.52 -45.19
C GLY A 257 -5.43 30.52 -44.08
N LEU A 258 -6.11 29.43 -44.44
CA LEU A 258 -6.37 28.24 -43.63
C LEU A 258 -5.04 27.72 -43.03
N THR A 259 -4.72 28.17 -41.82
CA THR A 259 -3.54 27.71 -41.08
C THR A 259 -3.86 26.35 -40.48
N LEU A 260 -3.42 25.31 -41.20
CA LEU A 260 -3.18 24.00 -40.63
C LEU A 260 -2.41 24.19 -39.31
N VAL A 261 -3.08 23.92 -38.19
CA VAL A 261 -2.44 23.82 -36.87
C VAL A 261 -1.31 22.81 -37.03
N PRO A 262 -0.04 23.20 -36.80
CA PRO A 262 1.03 22.23 -36.84
C PRO A 262 0.83 21.30 -35.64
N SER A 263 0.38 20.07 -35.89
CA SER A 263 0.66 18.93 -35.02
C SER A 263 2.17 18.67 -35.06
N LEU A 264 2.95 19.61 -34.52
CA LEU A 264 4.38 19.48 -34.36
C LEU A 264 4.65 18.64 -33.12
N THR A 265 4.80 17.35 -33.39
CA THR A 265 5.86 16.49 -32.86
C THR A 265 5.94 16.45 -31.33
N GLU A 266 5.11 15.57 -30.77
CA GLU A 266 5.39 14.83 -29.53
C GLU A 266 6.85 14.36 -29.58
N SER A 267 7.72 15.12 -28.91
CA SER A 267 9.16 14.90 -28.95
C SER A 267 9.47 13.53 -28.38
N THR A 268 10.23 12.72 -29.12
CA THR A 268 10.64 11.35 -28.78
C THR A 268 11.32 11.21 -27.41
N ASP A 269 11.73 12.32 -26.78
CA ASP A 269 12.35 12.33 -25.45
C ASP A 269 11.32 12.20 -24.30
N GLU A 270 10.07 12.63 -24.48
CA GLU A 270 9.00 12.46 -23.48
C GLU A 270 8.63 10.98 -23.31
N SER A 271 8.75 10.21 -24.40
CA SER A 271 8.58 8.75 -24.39
C SER A 271 9.60 8.05 -23.49
N ARG A 272 10.83 8.58 -23.39
CA ARG A 272 11.92 7.94 -22.61
C ARG A 272 11.70 8.03 -21.09
N GLY A 273 11.09 9.10 -20.60
CA GLY A 273 10.77 9.23 -19.17
C GLY A 273 9.62 8.33 -18.74
N LYS A 274 8.62 8.20 -19.63
CA LYS A 274 7.39 7.45 -19.37
C LYS A 274 7.65 5.97 -19.12
N TRP A 275 8.43 5.30 -19.99
CA TRP A 275 8.69 3.86 -19.85
C TRP A 275 9.43 3.52 -18.55
N ILE A 276 10.36 4.36 -18.08
CA ILE A 276 11.07 4.10 -16.81
C ILE A 276 10.09 4.10 -15.65
N SER A 277 9.18 5.09 -15.62
CA SER A 277 8.16 5.16 -14.58
C SER A 277 7.20 3.97 -14.61
N ASP A 278 6.84 3.51 -15.81
CA ASP A 278 5.95 2.36 -16.00
C ASP A 278 6.64 1.05 -15.59
N VAL A 279 7.93 0.88 -15.91
CA VAL A 279 8.73 -0.26 -15.43
C VAL A 279 8.88 -0.24 -13.91
N LEU A 280 9.11 0.92 -13.29
CA LEU A 280 9.19 1.02 -11.83
C LEU A 280 7.85 0.70 -11.17
N PHE A 281 6.72 1.11 -11.76
CA PHE A 281 5.40 0.76 -11.26
C PHE A 281 5.10 -0.74 -11.43
N LEU A 282 5.52 -1.34 -12.54
CA LEU A 282 5.47 -2.79 -12.74
C LEU A 282 6.29 -3.51 -11.68
N LEU A 283 7.52 -3.07 -11.40
CA LEU A 283 8.36 -3.65 -10.34
C LEU A 283 7.72 -3.48 -8.95
N ALA A 284 7.08 -2.36 -8.67
CA ALA A 284 6.31 -2.17 -7.44
C ALA A 284 5.18 -3.20 -7.33
N SER A 285 4.40 -3.39 -8.40
CA SER A 285 3.30 -4.36 -8.42
C SER A 285 3.78 -5.81 -8.26
N LEU A 286 4.90 -6.18 -8.90
CA LEU A 286 5.52 -7.50 -8.75
C LEU A 286 6.07 -7.70 -7.33
N ALA A 287 6.70 -6.67 -6.74
CA ALA A 287 7.17 -6.72 -5.36
C ALA A 287 6.01 -6.91 -4.37
N ALA A 288 4.89 -6.21 -4.57
CA ALA A 288 3.69 -6.39 -3.75
C ALA A 288 3.11 -7.80 -3.87
N LEU A 289 3.10 -8.38 -5.09
CA LEU A 289 2.67 -9.75 -5.33
C LEU A 289 3.60 -10.77 -4.65
N VAL A 290 4.92 -10.61 -4.80
CA VAL A 290 5.90 -11.49 -4.14
C VAL A 290 5.75 -11.41 -2.63
N GLN A 291 5.59 -10.22 -2.07
CA GLN A 291 5.37 -10.03 -0.65
C GLN A 291 4.07 -10.70 -0.18
N PHE A 292 2.99 -10.58 -0.95
CA PHE A 292 1.71 -11.22 -0.67
C PHE A 292 1.86 -12.75 -0.61
N VAL A 293 2.43 -13.35 -1.66
CA VAL A 293 2.67 -14.80 -1.75
C VAL A 293 3.59 -15.27 -0.64
N TYR A 294 4.67 -14.54 -0.36
CA TYR A 294 5.59 -14.81 0.73
C TYR A 294 4.85 -14.80 2.08
N GLY A 295 4.04 -13.79 2.34
CA GLY A 295 3.22 -13.71 3.55
C GLY A 295 2.31 -14.91 3.73
N THR A 296 1.59 -15.31 2.67
CA THR A 296 0.69 -16.46 2.71
C THR A 296 1.46 -17.75 2.99
N ALA A 297 2.60 -17.95 2.35
CA ALA A 297 3.44 -19.13 2.55
C ALA A 297 4.04 -19.21 3.97
N ILE A 298 4.55 -18.10 4.51
CA ILE A 298 5.14 -18.07 5.85
C ILE A 298 4.05 -18.25 6.92
N LEU A 299 2.96 -17.49 6.83
CA LEU A 299 1.90 -17.48 7.85
C LEU A 299 1.11 -18.79 7.89
N SER A 300 0.88 -19.43 6.74
CA SER A 300 0.25 -20.76 6.69
C SER A 300 1.14 -21.89 7.22
N ALA A 301 2.46 -21.68 7.26
CA ALA A 301 3.42 -22.67 7.76
C ALA A 301 3.71 -22.55 9.27
N LEU A 302 3.03 -21.65 9.98
CA LEU A 302 3.23 -21.43 11.42
C LEU A 302 2.55 -22.50 12.26
N THR A 303 3.33 -23.17 13.11
CA THR A 303 2.89 -24.20 14.07
C THR A 303 3.73 -24.12 15.34
N PRO A 304 3.21 -24.38 16.55
CA PRO A 304 1.82 -24.62 16.88
C PRO A 304 1.14 -23.33 17.37
N ILE A 305 0.04 -22.93 16.73
CA ILE A 305 -0.84 -21.87 17.19
C ILE A 305 -2.30 -22.33 17.11
N SER A 306 -3.08 -22.13 18.17
CA SER A 306 -4.52 -22.43 18.16
C SER A 306 -5.28 -21.43 17.30
N PHE A 307 -6.42 -21.84 16.73
CA PHE A 307 -7.28 -20.94 15.96
C PHE A 307 -7.73 -19.72 16.80
N MET A 308 -8.05 -19.94 18.08
CA MET A 308 -8.48 -18.88 19.00
C MET A 308 -7.36 -17.87 19.31
N ASP A 309 -6.11 -18.32 19.32
CA ASP A 309 -4.95 -17.44 19.54
C ASP A 309 -4.52 -16.71 18.26
N ALA A 310 -4.78 -17.30 17.09
CA ALA A 310 -4.50 -16.69 15.80
C ALA A 310 -5.41 -15.48 15.52
N LEU A 311 -6.68 -15.55 15.89
CA LEU A 311 -7.66 -14.48 15.65
C LEU A 311 -7.23 -13.10 16.19
N PRO A 312 -6.84 -12.92 17.46
CA PRO A 312 -6.39 -11.62 17.96
C PRO A 312 -5.11 -11.12 17.26
N VAL A 313 -4.22 -12.02 16.82
CA VAL A 313 -3.03 -11.65 16.04
C VAL A 313 -3.44 -11.06 14.69
N VAL A 314 -4.36 -11.71 13.98
CA VAL A 314 -4.90 -11.21 12.70
C VAL A 314 -5.59 -9.85 12.89
N MET A 315 -6.44 -9.73 13.91
CA MET A 315 -7.13 -8.47 14.23
C MET A 315 -6.15 -7.35 14.57
N ARG A 316 -5.05 -7.66 15.27
CA ARG A 316 -3.99 -6.70 15.60
C ARG A 316 -3.33 -6.13 14.34
N PHE A 317 -2.99 -6.97 13.36
CA PHE A 317 -2.49 -6.51 12.06
C PHE A 317 -3.55 -5.73 11.27
N ALA A 318 -4.82 -6.15 11.32
CA ALA A 318 -5.91 -5.47 10.64
C ALA A 318 -6.12 -4.05 11.18
N VAL A 319 -6.10 -3.87 12.50
CA VAL A 319 -6.20 -2.55 13.13
C VAL A 319 -5.08 -1.62 12.68
N SER A 320 -3.82 -2.08 12.65
CA SER A 320 -2.72 -1.25 12.12
C SER A 320 -2.96 -0.85 10.66
N ASN A 321 -3.43 -1.79 9.80
CA ASN A 321 -3.75 -1.50 8.41
C ASN A 321 -4.88 -0.46 8.28
N VAL A 322 -5.95 -0.58 9.06
CA VAL A 322 -7.07 0.39 9.08
C VAL A 322 -6.57 1.77 9.51
N VAL A 323 -5.77 1.85 10.57
CA VAL A 323 -5.21 3.11 11.06
C VAL A 323 -4.34 3.76 9.99
N CYS A 324 -3.41 3.01 9.40
CA CYS A 324 -2.59 3.51 8.28
C CYS A 324 -3.46 3.94 7.10
N ARG A 325 -4.50 3.19 6.73
CA ARG A 325 -5.41 3.57 5.64
C ARG A 325 -6.13 4.89 5.95
N ALA A 326 -6.61 5.06 7.18
CA ALA A 326 -7.28 6.28 7.61
C ALA A 326 -6.32 7.48 7.58
N LEU A 327 -5.10 7.34 8.09
CA LEU A 327 -4.07 8.37 8.02
C LEU A 327 -3.74 8.75 6.57
N LEU A 328 -3.66 7.75 5.67
CA LEU A 328 -3.36 7.99 4.24
C LEU A 328 -4.46 8.84 3.59
N LEU A 329 -5.72 8.45 3.83
CA LEU A 329 -6.87 9.17 3.28
C LEU A 329 -6.94 10.60 3.82
N LEU A 330 -6.68 10.80 5.12
CA LEU A 330 -6.63 12.14 5.71
C LEU A 330 -5.55 13.00 5.04
N GLU A 331 -4.32 12.51 4.93
CA GLU A 331 -3.23 13.28 4.33
C GLU A 331 -3.48 13.58 2.83
N LEU A 332 -4.04 12.63 2.08
CA LEU A 332 -4.38 12.83 0.67
C LEU A 332 -5.47 13.89 0.47
N GLU A 333 -6.51 13.89 1.30
CA GLU A 333 -7.52 14.95 1.28
C GLU A 333 -6.90 16.32 1.58
N GLY A 334 -5.95 16.39 2.52
CA GLY A 334 -5.20 17.60 2.79
C GLY A 334 -4.32 18.07 1.61
N ILE A 335 -3.83 17.16 0.77
CA ILE A 335 -3.12 17.50 -0.48
C ILE A 335 -4.11 18.04 -1.52
N ARG A 336 -5.26 17.39 -1.70
CA ARG A 336 -6.30 17.80 -2.67
C ARG A 336 -6.82 19.20 -2.39
N ILE A 337 -7.09 19.53 -1.12
CA ILE A 337 -7.60 20.86 -0.74
C ILE A 337 -6.56 21.96 -1.03
N ARG A 338 -5.29 21.71 -0.72
CA ARG A 338 -4.21 22.66 -1.03
C ARG A 338 -4.02 22.88 -2.52
N ALA A 339 -4.13 21.81 -3.31
CA ALA A 339 -4.08 21.90 -4.77
C ALA A 339 -5.24 22.74 -5.32
N ALA A 340 -6.47 22.52 -4.82
CA ALA A 340 -7.64 23.29 -5.23
C ALA A 340 -7.52 24.78 -4.88
N SER A 341 -7.05 25.13 -3.67
CA SER A 341 -6.89 26.53 -3.29
C SER A 341 -5.86 27.29 -4.15
N ILE A 342 -4.81 26.61 -4.61
CA ILE A 342 -3.82 27.22 -5.51
C ILE A 342 -4.44 27.52 -6.87
N LEU A 343 -5.25 26.59 -7.41
CA LEU A 343 -5.96 26.79 -8.67
C LEU A 343 -6.94 27.95 -8.58
N ASP A 344 -7.67 28.09 -7.48
CA ASP A 344 -8.59 29.22 -7.27
C ASP A 344 -7.85 30.57 -7.24
N HIS A 345 -6.69 30.63 -6.57
CA HIS A 345 -5.85 31.84 -6.54
C HIS A 345 -5.28 32.20 -7.91
N VAL A 346 -4.79 31.21 -8.66
CA VAL A 346 -4.30 31.44 -10.03
C VAL A 346 -5.45 31.90 -10.92
N ALA A 347 -6.63 31.30 -10.83
CA ALA A 347 -7.80 31.74 -11.58
C ALA A 347 -8.21 33.18 -11.24
N SER A 348 -8.15 33.59 -9.98
CA SER A 348 -8.46 34.97 -9.58
C SER A 348 -7.45 35.99 -10.11
N ASP A 349 -6.16 35.63 -10.19
CA ASP A 349 -5.10 36.53 -10.68
C ASP A 349 -5.15 36.67 -12.21
N PHE A 350 -5.68 35.70 -12.95
CA PHE A 350 -5.86 35.82 -14.41
C PHE A 350 -7.11 36.63 -14.80
N ILE A 351 -8.09 36.78 -13.91
CA ILE A 351 -9.27 37.63 -14.13
C ILE A 351 -8.96 39.04 -13.61
N TYR A 352 -7.92 39.69 -14.15
CA TYR A 352 -7.95 41.14 -14.21
C TYR A 352 -8.89 41.51 -15.35
N PRO A 353 -9.92 42.36 -15.12
CA PRO A 353 -10.65 42.93 -16.23
C PRO A 353 -9.62 43.74 -17.02
N VAL A 354 -9.26 43.27 -18.21
CA VAL A 354 -8.68 44.12 -19.23
C VAL A 354 -9.75 45.16 -19.51
N THR A 355 -9.72 46.23 -18.73
CA THR A 355 -10.44 47.46 -18.99
C THR A 355 -9.77 48.04 -20.22
N LEU A 356 -10.16 47.51 -21.38
CA LEU A 356 -10.02 48.20 -22.65
C LEU A 356 -10.70 49.56 -22.44
N LYS A 357 -9.90 50.56 -22.09
CA LYS A 357 -10.21 51.99 -22.20
C LYS A 357 -10.31 52.35 -23.69
N GLY A 358 -11.14 51.63 -24.43
CA GLY A 358 -11.64 52.05 -25.71
C GLY A 358 -12.93 52.81 -25.45
N LYS A 359 -12.99 54.09 -25.86
CA LYS A 359 -14.23 54.83 -26.04
C LYS A 359 -15.14 54.03 -26.99
N PHE A 360 -15.95 53.14 -26.46
CA PHE A 360 -17.10 52.62 -27.18
C PHE A 360 -18.17 53.70 -27.12
N THR A 361 -18.16 54.55 -28.15
CA THR A 361 -19.26 55.45 -28.46
C THR A 361 -20.50 54.60 -28.67
N ILE A 362 -21.47 54.77 -27.76
CA ILE A 362 -22.78 54.13 -27.83
C ILE A 362 -23.51 54.69 -29.05
N LEU A 363 -23.48 53.97 -30.17
CA LEU A 363 -24.44 54.09 -31.26
C LEU A 363 -25.32 52.84 -31.22
N GLY A 364 -26.62 53.03 -31.04
CA GLY A 364 -27.60 51.96 -31.21
C GLY A 364 -28.67 51.84 -30.12
N LYS A 365 -29.42 52.91 -29.89
CA LYS A 365 -30.84 52.76 -29.48
C LYS A 365 -31.60 52.13 -30.65
N GLN A 366 -32.66 51.39 -30.33
CA GLN A 366 -33.68 50.79 -31.22
C GLN A 366 -33.42 49.36 -31.74
N GLN A 367 -33.57 48.34 -30.89
CA GLN A 367 -34.24 47.11 -31.35
C GLN A 367 -34.93 46.28 -30.25
N SER A 368 -35.38 46.91 -29.16
CA SER A 368 -36.30 46.27 -28.20
C SER A 368 -37.71 46.83 -28.38
N ARG A 369 -38.40 46.43 -29.46
CA ARG A 369 -39.85 46.68 -29.60
C ARG A 369 -40.53 45.88 -30.73
N GLN A 370 -40.19 44.61 -30.98
CA GLN A 370 -41.01 43.75 -31.86
C GLN A 370 -40.84 42.23 -31.61
N ILE A 371 -40.87 41.77 -30.36
CA ILE A 371 -41.19 40.34 -30.07
C ILE A 371 -42.09 40.30 -28.82
N SER A 372 -43.29 40.84 -28.95
CA SER A 372 -44.40 40.63 -28.01
C SER A 372 -45.69 40.74 -28.80
N LYS A 373 -46.07 39.64 -29.46
CA LYS A 373 -47.39 39.37 -30.06
C LYS A 373 -47.37 38.00 -30.76
N ARG A 374 -47.30 36.91 -30.00
CA ARG A 374 -47.83 35.58 -30.38
C ARG A 374 -47.65 34.60 -29.22
N ASN A 375 -48.65 34.54 -28.34
CA ASN A 375 -49.16 33.33 -27.70
C ASN A 375 -50.22 33.72 -26.65
N PRO A 376 -51.52 33.69 -27.00
CA PRO A 376 -52.59 33.72 -26.02
C PRO A 376 -52.86 32.26 -25.61
N GLY A 377 -52.31 31.83 -24.48
CA GLY A 377 -52.61 30.47 -24.01
C GLY A 377 -51.71 29.93 -22.93
N LEU A 378 -51.68 30.57 -21.76
CA LEU A 378 -51.59 29.81 -20.52
C LEU A 378 -52.10 30.66 -19.35
N ARG A 379 -53.22 30.21 -18.78
CA ARG A 379 -53.89 30.82 -17.64
C ARG A 379 -52.99 30.73 -16.42
N ILE A 380 -52.72 31.88 -15.81
CA ILE A 380 -52.23 31.99 -14.44
C ILE A 380 -53.44 31.76 -13.53
N LEU A 381 -53.37 30.74 -12.69
CA LEU A 381 -54.22 30.60 -11.52
C LEU A 381 -53.57 31.41 -10.39
N GLU A 382 -54.24 32.50 -10.01
CA GLU A 382 -54.04 33.15 -8.72
C GLU A 382 -54.60 32.27 -7.60
N ALA A 383 -53.79 32.04 -6.58
CA ALA A 383 -54.17 31.81 -5.19
C ALA A 383 -52.90 32.16 -4.37
N GLY A 384 -52.93 33.00 -3.35
CA GLY A 384 -53.93 33.00 -2.29
C GLY A 384 -53.22 32.54 -1.02
N ASP A 385 -52.67 33.52 -0.32
CA ASP A 385 -52.48 33.68 1.13
C ASP A 385 -52.26 32.49 2.09
N THR A 386 -51.37 32.76 3.05
CA THR A 386 -51.22 32.18 4.40
C THR A 386 -50.76 30.72 4.61
N GLY A 387 -49.54 30.60 5.14
CA GLY A 387 -49.25 29.89 6.40
C GLY A 387 -49.46 28.36 6.47
N ARG A 388 -48.37 27.59 6.34
CA ARG A 388 -48.08 26.40 7.16
C ARG A 388 -46.69 25.84 6.88
N LEU A 389 -45.92 25.66 7.94
CA LEU A 389 -44.63 24.95 7.97
C LEU A 389 -44.80 23.49 7.48
N PRO A 390 -43.87 22.95 6.66
CA PRO A 390 -43.84 21.53 6.40
C PRO A 390 -43.28 20.77 7.61
N LYS A 391 -44.07 19.83 8.12
CA LYS A 391 -43.66 18.81 9.08
C LYS A 391 -42.59 17.91 8.45
N PHE A 392 -41.50 17.69 9.18
CA PHE A 392 -40.51 16.66 8.89
C PHE A 392 -41.14 15.26 8.98
N PRO A 393 -40.77 14.31 8.10
CA PRO A 393 -41.07 12.90 8.33
C PRO A 393 -40.17 12.39 9.47
N ILE A 394 -40.83 11.87 10.50
CA ILE A 394 -40.25 11.16 11.63
C ILE A 394 -39.54 9.91 11.07
N LEU A 395 -38.26 9.74 11.41
CA LEU A 395 -37.52 8.49 11.21
C LEU A 395 -38.29 7.34 11.89
N ARG A 396 -38.66 6.33 11.12
CA ARG A 396 -39.03 5.02 11.65
C ARG A 396 -37.78 4.34 12.19
N ASP A 397 -37.89 3.89 13.43
CA ASP A 397 -36.97 3.02 14.14
C ASP A 397 -36.93 1.64 13.46
N PRO A 398 -35.75 1.08 13.10
CA PRO A 398 -35.62 -0.29 12.66
C PRO A 398 -35.34 -1.17 13.89
N ARG A 399 -36.40 -1.44 14.65
CA ARG A 399 -36.46 -2.57 15.57
C ARG A 399 -37.77 -3.30 15.29
N ASP A 400 -37.68 -4.62 15.31
CA ASP A 400 -38.73 -5.60 15.01
C ASP A 400 -38.83 -5.98 13.54
N ASP A 401 -37.95 -6.91 13.14
CA ASP A 401 -38.21 -7.96 12.14
C ASP A 401 -37.10 -9.03 12.28
N PHE A 402 -37.15 -9.79 13.38
CA PHE A 402 -36.56 -11.13 13.44
C PHE A 402 -37.70 -12.10 13.74
N GLU A 403 -38.39 -12.51 12.68
CA GLU A 403 -39.31 -13.63 12.72
C GLU A 403 -38.57 -14.91 13.12
N SER A 404 -39.14 -15.56 14.12
CA SER A 404 -38.82 -16.85 14.66
C SER A 404 -39.03 -17.96 13.61
N VAL A 405 -37.94 -18.60 13.19
CA VAL A 405 -38.01 -19.87 12.45
C VAL A 405 -38.31 -20.99 13.46
N PRO A 406 -39.40 -21.77 13.29
CA PRO A 406 -39.75 -22.83 14.23
C PRO A 406 -38.87 -24.07 14.04
N MET A 407 -38.46 -24.62 15.18
CA MET A 407 -37.94 -25.97 15.35
C MET A 407 -38.81 -27.01 14.61
N GLN A 408 -38.20 -27.80 13.73
CA GLN A 408 -38.68 -29.13 13.40
C GLN A 408 -37.74 -30.18 13.99
N ARG A 409 -38.36 -31.06 14.78
CA ARG A 409 -37.78 -32.16 15.53
C ARG A 409 -38.16 -33.47 14.85
N LYS A 410 -37.21 -34.41 14.84
CA LYS A 410 -37.31 -35.87 14.57
C LYS A 410 -37.49 -36.31 13.11
N GLN A 411 -36.43 -36.93 12.59
CA GLN A 411 -36.55 -38.25 11.97
C GLN A 411 -35.33 -39.11 12.32
N SER A 412 -35.63 -40.26 12.93
CA SER A 412 -34.74 -41.36 13.27
C SER A 412 -34.61 -42.28 12.07
N ILE A 413 -33.40 -42.44 11.54
CA ILE A 413 -32.94 -43.49 10.61
C ILE A 413 -31.44 -43.54 10.88
N GLY A 414 -30.75 -44.64 11.15
CA GLY A 414 -31.01 -46.07 11.10
C GLY A 414 -29.60 -46.65 11.10
N ASP A 415 -29.33 -47.61 11.99
CA ASP A 415 -28.10 -48.39 11.98
C ASP A 415 -27.84 -48.95 10.58
N ASP A 416 -26.62 -48.78 10.07
CA ASP A 416 -25.93 -49.79 9.25
C ASP A 416 -24.46 -49.40 9.09
N SER A 417 -23.62 -50.16 9.81
CA SER A 417 -22.17 -50.18 9.65
C SER A 417 -21.79 -50.87 8.34
N PRO A 418 -20.82 -50.35 7.59
CA PRO A 418 -19.93 -51.19 6.81
C PRO A 418 -18.53 -51.20 7.44
N GLU A 419 -18.20 -52.38 7.91
CA GLU A 419 -16.88 -52.94 8.21
C GLU A 419 -15.81 -52.44 7.21
N LEU A 420 -14.93 -51.53 7.65
CA LEU A 420 -13.81 -51.07 6.84
C LEU A 420 -12.59 -51.98 7.06
N THR A 421 -12.41 -52.89 6.11
CA THR A 421 -11.29 -53.81 5.98
C THR A 421 -9.94 -53.10 6.12
N VAL A 422 -9.16 -53.53 7.10
CA VAL A 422 -7.77 -53.14 7.35
C VAL A 422 -6.87 -53.64 6.21
N ILE A 423 -6.29 -52.72 5.44
CA ILE A 423 -5.22 -53.01 4.47
C ILE A 423 -3.87 -52.71 5.16
N PRO A 424 -2.95 -53.69 5.29
CA PRO A 424 -1.65 -53.46 5.89
C PRO A 424 -0.72 -52.66 4.95
N PRO A 425 0.16 -51.80 5.49
CA PRO A 425 1.08 -51.01 4.68
C PRO A 425 2.17 -51.90 4.07
N THR A 426 2.25 -51.86 2.74
CA THR A 426 3.29 -52.48 1.94
C THR A 426 4.60 -51.71 2.14
N LYS A 427 5.66 -52.42 2.55
CA LYS A 427 7.03 -51.91 2.61
C LYS A 427 7.49 -51.49 1.21
N LEU A 428 7.64 -50.18 0.97
CA LEU A 428 8.38 -49.64 -0.17
C LEU A 428 9.77 -49.20 0.30
N SER A 429 10.73 -50.08 0.04
CA SER A 429 12.16 -49.81 0.08
C SER A 429 12.52 -48.83 -1.05
N MET A 430 12.90 -47.60 -0.72
CA MET A 430 13.62 -46.73 -1.66
C MET A 430 15.11 -46.84 -1.38
N GLY A 431 15.78 -47.53 -2.29
CA GLY A 431 17.22 -47.63 -2.37
C GLY A 431 17.87 -46.28 -2.69
N SER A 432 18.81 -45.91 -1.84
CA SER A 432 19.90 -44.98 -2.11
C SER A 432 20.63 -45.32 -3.42
N LYS A 433 20.80 -44.33 -4.30
CA LYS A 433 21.94 -44.26 -5.22
C LYS A 433 22.48 -42.84 -5.30
N THR A 434 23.56 -42.66 -4.56
CA THR A 434 24.60 -41.65 -4.70
C THR A 434 25.25 -41.75 -6.08
N THR A 435 25.36 -40.64 -6.81
CA THR A 435 26.42 -40.45 -7.80
C THR A 435 26.97 -39.04 -7.67
N ALA A 436 28.17 -38.96 -7.09
CA ALA A 436 29.05 -37.82 -7.14
C ALA A 436 29.55 -37.61 -8.57
N SER A 437 29.73 -36.36 -8.97
CA SER A 437 30.56 -36.00 -10.13
C SER A 437 31.28 -34.69 -9.85
N THR A 438 32.51 -34.89 -9.42
CA THR A 438 33.62 -33.95 -9.31
C THR A 438 33.94 -33.31 -10.67
N VAL A 439 34.00 -31.98 -10.77
CA VAL A 439 34.67 -31.30 -11.89
C VAL A 439 35.61 -30.22 -11.36
N LYS A 440 36.84 -30.30 -11.87
CA LYS A 440 38.06 -29.56 -11.51
C LYS A 440 38.07 -28.10 -11.99
N ASN A 441 38.55 -27.24 -11.09
CA ASN A 441 39.54 -26.16 -11.23
C ASN A 441 40.07 -25.72 -12.62
N THR A 442 39.89 -24.41 -12.91
CA THR A 442 40.83 -23.34 -13.41
C THR A 442 41.74 -23.59 -14.65
N PRO A 443 42.29 -22.56 -15.39
CA PRO A 443 42.64 -21.18 -14.96
C PRO A 443 42.47 -20.01 -15.98
N GLU A 444 42.72 -18.79 -15.46
CA GLU A 444 43.46 -17.64 -16.04
C GLU A 444 43.13 -16.95 -17.39
N ASN A 445 43.34 -15.62 -17.32
CA ASN A 445 43.71 -14.64 -18.36
C ASN A 445 42.61 -14.01 -19.22
N SER A 446 42.37 -12.71 -19.03
CA SER A 446 42.99 -11.69 -19.89
C SER A 446 42.58 -10.27 -19.48
N VAL A 447 43.60 -9.46 -19.24
CA VAL A 447 43.56 -8.02 -19.03
C VAL A 447 43.37 -7.36 -20.40
N HIS A 448 42.28 -6.62 -20.61
CA HIS A 448 42.20 -5.61 -21.65
C HIS A 448 41.95 -4.23 -21.05
N LYS A 449 43.02 -3.45 -21.11
CA LYS A 449 43.13 -2.03 -20.83
C LYS A 449 42.58 -1.29 -22.06
N LEU A 450 41.45 -0.61 -21.93
CA LEU A 450 40.95 0.37 -22.91
C LEU A 450 40.93 1.74 -22.25
N THR A 451 41.98 2.49 -22.53
CA THR A 451 42.10 3.93 -22.34
C THR A 451 41.50 4.67 -23.52
N GLY A 452 40.72 5.71 -23.24
CA GLY A 452 40.52 6.84 -24.15
C GLY A 452 39.16 6.88 -24.85
N LEU A 453 38.30 7.79 -24.40
CA LEU A 453 37.67 8.80 -25.27
C LEU A 453 36.96 9.84 -24.40
N ASP A 454 37.60 11.01 -24.36
CA ASP A 454 37.09 12.29 -23.91
C ASP A 454 35.91 12.79 -24.79
N HIS A 455 35.25 13.83 -24.27
CA HIS A 455 34.16 14.63 -24.84
C HIS A 455 32.72 14.12 -24.59
N SER A 456 32.25 14.40 -23.37
CA SER A 456 30.83 14.62 -23.13
C SER A 456 30.50 16.09 -23.43
N PRO A 457 29.55 16.42 -24.33
CA PRO A 457 29.10 17.79 -24.51
C PRO A 457 28.37 18.25 -23.26
N GLY A 458 28.82 19.35 -22.66
CA GLY A 458 28.20 19.96 -21.49
C GLY A 458 26.75 20.34 -21.79
N PHE A 459 25.82 19.79 -21.02
CA PHE A 459 24.44 20.24 -21.01
C PHE A 459 24.36 21.64 -20.38
N PRO A 460 23.64 22.60 -20.98
CA PRO A 460 23.45 23.91 -20.38
C PRO A 460 22.58 23.79 -19.12
N ALA A 461 23.13 24.21 -17.98
CA ALA A 461 22.39 24.32 -16.73
C ALA A 461 21.33 25.42 -16.85
N LEU A 462 20.05 25.05 -16.75
CA LEU A 462 18.95 26.00 -16.72
C LEU A 462 18.87 26.67 -15.35
N ARG A 463 19.28 27.95 -15.31
CA ARG A 463 19.08 28.84 -14.15
C ARG A 463 17.66 29.39 -14.16
N ASN A 464 17.02 29.42 -12.99
CA ASN A 464 15.83 30.25 -12.78
C ASN A 464 16.17 31.73 -13.04
N ARG A 465 15.16 32.57 -13.30
CA ARG A 465 15.20 34.05 -13.34
C ARG A 465 15.93 34.71 -12.15
N TYR A 466 16.19 33.96 -11.06
CA TYR A 466 17.02 34.36 -9.90
C TYR A 466 18.43 33.76 -9.84
N GLY A 467 18.91 33.12 -10.91
CA GLY A 467 20.26 32.56 -10.97
C GLY A 467 20.51 31.31 -10.11
N ARG A 468 19.50 30.78 -9.42
CA ARG A 468 19.62 29.50 -8.68
C ARG A 468 19.37 28.33 -9.62
N GLU A 469 20.30 27.38 -9.60
CA GLU A 469 20.04 26.01 -10.03
C GLU A 469 18.89 25.47 -9.18
N VAL A 470 17.88 24.89 -9.82
CA VAL A 470 16.86 24.09 -9.13
C VAL A 470 17.34 22.65 -9.26
N PRO A 471 18.18 22.15 -8.33
CA PRO A 471 18.55 20.75 -8.39
C PRO A 471 17.26 19.93 -8.21
N CYS A 472 16.98 19.05 -9.17
CA CYS A 472 16.23 17.84 -8.87
C CYS A 472 17.09 17.05 -7.88
N VAL A 473 16.99 17.36 -6.58
CA VAL A 473 17.78 16.70 -5.55
C VAL A 473 17.35 15.24 -5.50
N GLY A 474 18.25 14.35 -5.93
CA GLY A 474 18.03 12.90 -6.06
C GLY A 474 18.61 12.03 -4.96
#